data_AF-A0RN60-F1
#
_entry.id   AF-A0RN60-F1
#
_cell.length_a   1.000
_cell.length_b   1.000
_cell.length_c   1.000
_cell.angle_alpha   90.00
_cell.angle_beta   90.00
_cell.angle_gamma   90.00
#
_symmetry.space_group_name_H-M   'P 1'
#
loop_
_entity.id
_entity.type
_entity.pdbx_description
1 polymer ?
#
loop_
_entity_poly.entity_id
_entity_poly.type
_entity_poly.pdbx_seq_one_letter_code
_entity_poly.pdbx_strand_id
1 'polypeptide(L)'
;MNRRNFTIFSLATLACSAAAGYLLRGYEARNHLRPPGSVKHFESLCIKCGQCVQVCPYHSIELLGIDDGINLASAYIDPAKRGCYLCDLFPCVLSCPSGALDHNTTSIKDVKMGVAVVVNLKNCYANLGKTVEQSDVAHLLDRKAYNEREEAAKNIIQNSIGKKCDLCVSSCPVSGAISIIDIEGKSAPKIDKSCVGCGVCSEVCFAKVIDIAPGRTYEEIYKE
;
A
#
# COMPACT_ATOMS: atom_id res chain seq x y z
N MET A 1 49.45 11.08 -24.27
CA MET A 1 48.15 10.52 -24.71
C MET A 1 47.95 10.88 -26.17
N ASN A 2 47.87 9.91 -27.09
CA ASN A 2 47.84 10.16 -28.55
C ASN A 2 46.42 10.48 -29.04
N ARG A 3 46.26 11.34 -30.08
CA ARG A 3 44.94 11.73 -30.65
C ARG A 3 44.07 10.53 -31.00
N ARG A 4 44.69 9.46 -31.54
CA ARG A 4 44.01 8.19 -31.88
C ARG A 4 43.48 7.43 -30.66
N ASN A 5 44.19 7.48 -29.53
CA ASN A 5 43.73 6.81 -28.31
C ASN A 5 42.59 7.61 -27.66
N PHE A 6 42.63 8.93 -27.76
CA PHE A 6 41.55 9.80 -27.27
C PHE A 6 40.25 9.62 -28.08
N THR A 7 40.33 9.50 -29.41
CA THR A 7 39.13 9.25 -30.25
C THR A 7 38.53 7.87 -30.02
N ILE A 8 39.35 6.82 -29.86
CA ILE A 8 38.87 5.46 -29.55
C ILE A 8 38.18 5.43 -28.18
N PHE A 9 38.80 6.02 -27.15
CA PHE A 9 38.17 6.10 -25.82
C PHE A 9 36.85 6.87 -25.85
N SER A 10 36.80 7.99 -26.59
CA SER A 10 35.58 8.81 -26.69
C SER A 10 34.43 8.05 -27.38
N LEU A 11 34.72 7.37 -28.50
CA LEU A 11 33.75 6.54 -29.21
C LEU A 11 33.27 5.35 -28.36
N ALA A 12 34.19 4.68 -27.66
CA ALA A 12 33.83 3.58 -26.77
C ALA A 12 32.92 4.05 -25.62
N THR A 13 33.22 5.21 -25.02
CA THR A 13 32.40 5.78 -23.93
C THR A 13 31.00 6.17 -24.43
N LEU A 14 30.90 6.75 -25.63
CA LEU A 14 29.62 7.06 -26.27
C LEU A 14 28.81 5.79 -26.57
N ALA A 15 29.47 4.76 -27.12
CA ALA A 15 28.82 3.48 -27.41
C ALA A 15 28.33 2.77 -26.13
N CYS A 16 29.13 2.76 -25.06
CA CYS A 16 28.72 2.22 -23.76
C CYS A 16 27.53 2.99 -23.16
N SER A 17 27.55 4.31 -23.24
CA SER A 17 26.45 5.17 -22.77
C SER A 17 25.15 4.91 -23.54
N ALA A 18 25.24 4.80 -24.87
CA ALA A 18 24.09 4.51 -25.72
C ALA A 18 23.54 3.09 -25.47
N ALA A 19 24.41 2.10 -25.30
CA ALA A 19 24.02 0.74 -24.95
C ALA A 19 23.35 0.68 -23.57
N ALA A 20 23.90 1.36 -22.56
CA ALA A 20 23.29 1.45 -21.23
C ALA A 20 21.91 2.13 -21.28
N GLY A 21 21.78 3.24 -22.02
CA GLY A 21 20.50 3.91 -22.22
C GLY A 21 19.46 3.04 -22.94
N TYR A 22 19.89 2.23 -23.92
CA TYR A 22 19.03 1.28 -24.61
C TYR A 22 18.57 0.14 -23.69
N LEU A 23 19.45 -0.39 -22.85
CA LEU A 23 19.13 -1.44 -21.87
C LEU A 23 18.16 -0.96 -20.78
N LEU A 24 18.28 0.30 -20.36
CA LEU A 24 17.39 0.89 -19.34
C LEU A 24 16.02 1.33 -19.88
N ARG A 25 15.81 1.32 -21.21
CA ARG A 25 14.59 1.82 -21.86
C ARG A 25 13.33 1.01 -21.52
N GLY A 26 13.48 -0.25 -21.09
CA GLY A 26 12.38 -1.13 -20.69
C GLY A 26 12.04 -1.10 -19.20
N TYR A 27 12.69 -0.24 -18.40
CA TYR A 27 12.42 -0.14 -16.97
C TYR A 27 11.17 0.71 -16.72
N GLU A 28 10.04 0.06 -16.45
CA GLU A 28 8.84 0.75 -15.94
C GLU A 28 8.90 0.84 -14.42
N ALA A 29 8.78 2.07 -13.90
CA ALA A 29 8.65 2.28 -12.47
C ALA A 29 7.35 1.62 -11.98
N ARG A 30 7.47 0.65 -11.07
CA ARG A 30 6.31 0.04 -10.43
C ARG A 30 5.58 1.09 -9.61
N ASN A 31 4.25 1.11 -9.73
CA ASN A 31 3.42 2.03 -8.97
C ASN A 31 3.21 1.47 -7.56
N HIS A 32 3.93 2.02 -6.59
CA HIS A 32 3.92 1.57 -5.20
C HIS A 32 2.93 2.39 -4.37
N LEU A 33 2.27 1.74 -3.41
CA LEU A 33 1.45 2.46 -2.44
C LEU A 33 2.35 3.26 -1.50
N ARG A 34 2.19 4.58 -1.50
CA ARG A 34 3.00 5.48 -0.67
C ARG A 34 2.37 5.69 0.71
N PRO A 35 3.17 6.03 1.74
CA PRO A 35 2.64 6.34 3.08
C PRO A 35 1.60 7.48 3.08
N PRO A 36 0.78 7.60 4.14
CA PRO A 36 -0.19 8.69 4.23
C PRO A 36 0.50 10.05 4.18
N GLY A 37 -0.15 11.02 3.55
CA GLY A 37 0.38 12.36 3.33
C GLY A 37 1.37 12.47 2.15
N SER A 38 1.64 11.39 1.42
CA SER A 38 2.52 11.45 0.24
C SER A 38 2.06 12.49 -0.77
N VAL A 39 2.95 13.44 -1.11
CA VAL A 39 2.68 14.41 -2.17
C VAL A 39 2.80 13.76 -3.56
N LYS A 40 2.29 14.43 -4.61
CA LYS A 40 2.33 13.94 -6.00
C LYS A 40 3.75 13.65 -6.52
N HIS A 41 4.75 14.36 -6.01
CA HIS A 41 6.16 14.21 -6.40
C HIS A 41 7.00 13.60 -5.25
N PHE A 42 6.42 12.63 -4.53
CA PHE A 42 7.06 12.00 -3.38
C PHE A 42 8.47 11.48 -3.69
N GLU A 43 8.66 10.83 -4.85
CA GLU A 43 9.92 10.22 -5.27
C GLU A 43 11.07 11.24 -5.36
N SER A 44 10.78 12.49 -5.72
CA SER A 44 11.80 13.54 -5.83
C SER A 44 12.07 14.26 -4.52
N LEU A 45 11.11 14.28 -3.59
CA LEU A 45 11.28 14.90 -2.26
C LEU A 45 11.78 13.93 -1.20
N CYS A 46 11.57 12.62 -1.39
CA CYS A 46 11.97 11.62 -0.41
C CYS A 46 13.50 11.52 -0.36
N ILE A 47 14.08 11.99 0.75
CA ILE A 47 15.53 11.92 1.00
C ILE A 47 15.99 10.55 1.54
N LYS A 48 15.10 9.55 1.55
CA LYS A 48 15.41 8.15 1.91
C LYS A 48 16.00 8.01 3.32
N CYS A 49 15.57 8.87 4.26
CA CYS A 49 16.09 8.89 5.63
C CYS A 49 15.54 7.77 6.53
N GLY A 50 14.46 7.09 6.13
CA GLY A 50 13.88 5.97 6.89
C GLY A 50 13.16 6.35 8.19
N GLN A 51 13.02 7.63 8.54
CA GLN A 51 12.38 8.03 9.81
C GLN A 51 10.92 7.56 9.91
N CYS A 52 10.16 7.64 8.81
CA CYS A 52 8.79 7.15 8.74
C CYS A 52 8.67 5.64 9.05
N VAL A 53 9.67 4.83 8.68
CA VAL A 53 9.72 3.39 8.97
C VAL A 53 9.90 3.17 10.47
N GLN A 54 10.82 3.93 11.10
CA GLN A 54 11.13 3.80 12.52
C GLN A 54 9.96 4.19 13.44
N VAL A 55 9.17 5.18 13.04
CA VAL A 55 8.05 5.68 13.86
C VAL A 55 6.72 4.99 13.59
N CYS A 56 6.64 4.11 12.57
CA CYS A 56 5.39 3.43 12.22
C CYS A 56 5.05 2.37 13.29
N PRO A 57 4.01 2.55 14.12
CA PRO A 57 3.72 1.63 15.22
C PRO A 57 3.29 0.24 14.75
N TYR A 58 2.78 0.17 13.52
CA TYR A 58 2.36 -1.07 12.90
C TYR A 58 3.47 -1.69 12.05
N HIS A 59 4.62 -1.03 11.83
CA HIS A 59 5.64 -1.56 10.91
C HIS A 59 5.09 -1.82 9.49
N SER A 60 4.13 -1.01 9.05
CA SER A 60 3.51 -1.12 7.72
C SER A 60 4.33 -0.49 6.60
N ILE A 61 5.29 0.37 6.95
CA ILE A 61 6.13 1.10 6.00
C ILE A 61 7.44 0.34 5.84
N GLU A 62 7.76 -0.04 4.61
CA GLU A 62 9.02 -0.66 4.22
C GLU A 62 9.81 0.27 3.28
N LEU A 63 11.09 -0.02 3.08
CA LEU A 63 11.92 0.69 2.08
C LEU A 63 12.08 -0.18 0.85
N LEU A 64 11.91 0.44 -0.32
CA LEU A 64 12.10 -0.24 -1.60
C LEU A 64 13.53 -0.76 -1.78
N GLY A 65 13.65 -1.88 -2.49
CA GLY A 65 14.90 -2.57 -2.71
C GLY A 65 15.71 -2.03 -3.88
N ILE A 66 16.79 -2.73 -4.23
CA ILE A 66 17.67 -2.39 -5.36
C ILE A 66 16.94 -2.56 -6.70
N ASP A 67 15.98 -3.48 -6.75
CA ASP A 67 15.17 -3.77 -7.95
C ASP A 67 14.26 -2.59 -8.35
N ASP A 68 14.01 -1.66 -7.42
CA ASP A 68 13.23 -0.44 -7.64
C ASP A 68 14.04 0.73 -8.24
N GLY A 69 15.29 0.45 -8.62
CA GLY A 69 16.11 1.34 -9.43
C GLY A 69 16.25 2.73 -8.82
N ILE A 70 15.73 3.74 -9.51
CA ILE A 70 15.80 5.15 -9.08
C ILE A 70 15.06 5.38 -7.75
N ASN A 71 14.00 4.58 -7.50
CA ASN A 71 13.18 4.63 -6.30
C ASN A 71 13.75 3.82 -5.13
N LEU A 72 14.95 3.23 -5.26
CA LEU A 72 15.66 2.52 -4.20
C LEU A 72 15.57 3.28 -2.86
N ALA A 73 15.25 2.57 -1.78
CA ALA A 73 15.16 3.08 -0.42
C ALA A 73 14.13 4.21 -0.20
N SER A 74 13.23 4.45 -1.17
CA SER A 74 12.03 5.27 -0.90
C SER A 74 10.99 4.45 -0.13
N ALA A 75 10.24 5.12 0.74
CA ALA A 75 9.25 4.46 1.58
C ALA A 75 8.02 4.02 0.77
N TYR A 76 7.49 2.85 1.09
CA TYR A 76 6.27 2.30 0.50
C TYR A 76 5.53 1.43 1.51
N ILE A 77 4.30 1.03 1.16
CA ILE A 77 3.45 0.12 1.91
C ILE A 77 3.07 -1.02 0.98
N ASP A 78 3.18 -2.26 1.45
CA ASP A 78 2.67 -3.43 0.74
C ASP A 78 1.32 -3.83 1.35
N PRO A 79 0.18 -3.45 0.74
CA PRO A 79 -1.14 -3.71 1.30
C PRO A 79 -1.47 -5.21 1.40
N ALA A 80 -0.81 -6.07 0.61
CA ALA A 80 -1.00 -7.52 0.68
C ALA A 80 -0.28 -8.15 1.89
N LYS A 81 0.75 -7.47 2.42
CA LYS A 81 1.46 -7.90 3.64
C LYS A 81 0.96 -7.19 4.88
N ARG A 82 0.87 -5.85 4.84
CA ARG A 82 0.41 -5.03 5.96
C ARG A 82 -0.04 -3.64 5.49
N GLY A 83 -1.30 -3.32 5.69
CA GLY A 83 -1.87 -2.03 5.39
C GLY A 83 -1.48 -0.95 6.40
N CYS A 84 -1.76 0.31 6.06
CA CYS A 84 -1.70 1.45 6.96
C CYS A 84 -2.96 1.50 7.84
N TYR A 85 -2.79 1.46 9.15
CA TYR A 85 -3.90 1.53 10.11
C TYR A 85 -4.31 2.98 10.47
N LEU A 86 -3.80 3.98 9.74
CA LEU A 86 -4.18 5.39 9.87
C LEU A 86 -4.11 5.91 11.31
N CYS A 87 -2.92 5.82 11.92
CA CYS A 87 -2.71 6.23 13.30
C CYS A 87 -3.09 7.69 13.56
N ASP A 88 -3.54 7.97 14.78
CA ASP A 88 -3.72 9.34 15.28
C ASP A 88 -2.42 10.15 15.11
N LEU A 89 -2.57 11.40 14.67
CA LEU A 89 -1.47 12.37 14.46
C LEU A 89 -0.44 11.97 13.38
N PHE A 90 -0.58 10.83 12.70
CA PHE A 90 0.34 10.35 11.67
C PHE A 90 1.84 10.54 11.99
N PRO A 91 2.42 9.75 12.93
CA PRO A 91 3.83 9.90 13.30
C PRO A 91 4.79 9.89 12.11
N CYS A 92 4.50 9.10 11.08
CA CYS A 92 5.26 9.06 9.83
C CYS A 92 5.32 10.41 9.12
N VAL A 93 4.19 11.12 9.02
CA VAL A 93 4.09 12.47 8.44
C VAL A 93 4.89 13.45 9.29
N LEU A 94 4.65 13.49 10.60
CA LEU A 94 5.35 14.39 11.54
C LEU A 94 6.88 14.18 11.52
N SER A 95 7.32 12.94 11.36
CA SER A 95 8.74 12.60 11.27
C SER A 95 9.37 12.92 9.93
N CYS A 96 8.63 13.31 8.89
CA CYS A 96 9.20 13.53 7.56
C CYS A 96 9.93 14.88 7.50
N PRO A 97 11.28 14.93 7.36
CA PRO A 97 12.01 16.19 7.38
C PRO A 97 12.03 16.90 6.02
N SER A 98 11.77 16.17 4.92
CA SER A 98 11.91 16.70 3.56
C SER A 98 10.60 17.23 2.96
N GLY A 99 9.47 17.08 3.66
CA GLY A 99 8.15 17.41 3.14
C GLY A 99 7.65 16.46 2.04
N ALA A 100 8.29 15.28 1.87
CA ALA A 100 7.76 14.24 0.99
C ALA A 100 6.39 13.73 1.47
N LEU A 101 6.18 13.74 2.79
CA LEU A 101 4.88 13.58 3.42
C LEU A 101 4.41 14.96 3.91
N ASP A 102 3.24 15.40 3.45
CA ASP A 102 2.65 16.71 3.71
C ASP A 102 2.16 16.82 5.15
N HIS A 103 2.78 17.70 5.93
CA HIS A 103 2.43 17.99 7.33
C HIS A 103 1.03 18.58 7.51
N ASN A 104 0.37 19.04 6.44
CA ASN A 104 -1.03 19.44 6.49
C ASN A 104 -1.99 18.23 6.60
N THR A 105 -1.49 17.00 6.39
CA THR A 105 -2.26 15.77 6.58
C THR A 105 -2.42 15.50 8.08
N THR A 106 -3.48 16.03 8.68
CA THR A 106 -3.72 15.95 10.13
C THR A 106 -4.86 15.03 10.50
N SER A 107 -5.75 14.73 9.55
CA SER A 107 -6.89 13.84 9.74
C SER A 107 -6.95 12.75 8.67
N ILE A 108 -7.72 11.69 8.95
CA ILE A 108 -7.95 10.60 7.99
C ILE A 108 -8.53 11.11 6.66
N LYS A 109 -9.35 12.16 6.69
CA LYS A 109 -9.99 12.73 5.49
C LYS A 109 -9.00 13.38 4.52
N ASP A 110 -7.83 13.78 5.01
CA ASP A 110 -6.78 14.41 4.20
C ASP A 110 -5.94 13.35 3.45
N VAL A 111 -6.03 12.09 3.87
CA VAL A 111 -5.22 10.99 3.33
C VAL A 111 -5.71 10.59 1.94
N LYS A 112 -4.78 10.53 0.99
CA LYS A 112 -5.01 10.15 -0.41
C LYS A 112 -3.94 9.16 -0.87
N MET A 113 -3.98 7.92 -0.38
CA MET A 113 -2.98 6.90 -0.73
C MET A 113 -3.37 6.13 -2.00
N GLY A 114 -4.67 5.97 -2.24
CA GLY A 114 -5.23 5.24 -3.38
C GLY A 114 -6.69 4.91 -3.13
N VAL A 115 -7.18 3.86 -3.77
CA VAL A 115 -8.54 3.36 -3.57
C VAL A 115 -8.56 1.83 -3.60
N ALA A 116 -9.37 1.23 -2.73
CA ALA A 116 -9.57 -0.21 -2.75
C ALA A 116 -10.38 -0.65 -3.97
N VAL A 117 -10.04 -1.80 -4.55
CA VAL A 117 -10.70 -2.37 -5.73
C VAL A 117 -11.02 -3.84 -5.52
N VAL A 118 -12.20 -4.26 -5.97
CA VAL A 118 -12.62 -5.67 -5.91
C VAL A 118 -12.16 -6.37 -7.18
N VAL A 119 -11.17 -7.25 -7.06
CA VAL A 119 -10.53 -7.92 -8.20
C VAL A 119 -11.11 -9.30 -8.47
N ASN A 120 -11.47 -10.05 -7.42
CA ASN A 120 -11.92 -11.43 -7.58
C ASN A 120 -13.08 -11.78 -6.65
N LEU A 121 -14.27 -11.27 -6.98
CA LEU A 121 -15.48 -11.47 -6.19
C LEU A 121 -15.87 -12.96 -6.04
N LYS A 122 -15.48 -13.83 -7.00
CA LYS A 122 -15.82 -15.27 -6.99
C LYS A 122 -15.21 -16.02 -5.80
N ASN A 123 -14.09 -15.54 -5.27
CA ASN A 123 -13.41 -16.14 -4.12
C ASN A 123 -13.91 -15.59 -2.77
N CYS A 124 -14.79 -14.59 -2.78
CA CYS A 124 -15.21 -13.91 -1.57
C CYS A 124 -16.03 -14.83 -0.67
N TYR A 125 -15.57 -15.05 0.57
CA TYR A 125 -16.28 -15.87 1.54
C TYR A 125 -17.67 -15.31 1.88
N ALA A 126 -17.82 -13.99 1.92
CA ALA A 126 -19.14 -13.36 2.08
C ALA A 126 -20.07 -13.73 0.92
N ASN A 127 -19.56 -13.66 -0.32
CA ASN A 127 -20.31 -14.00 -1.53
C ASN A 127 -20.68 -15.49 -1.60
N LEU A 128 -19.79 -16.35 -1.11
CA LEU A 128 -19.97 -17.80 -1.05
C LEU A 128 -20.79 -18.26 0.17
N GLY A 129 -21.18 -17.34 1.08
CA GLY A 129 -21.90 -17.68 2.31
C GLY A 129 -21.08 -18.48 3.32
N LYS A 130 -19.74 -18.47 3.21
CA LYS A 130 -18.82 -19.17 4.11
C LYS A 130 -18.55 -18.36 5.38
N THR A 131 -18.23 -19.09 6.45
CA THR A 131 -17.72 -18.51 7.71
C THR A 131 -16.20 -18.45 7.70
N VAL A 132 -15.62 -17.57 8.51
CA VAL A 132 -14.16 -17.50 8.69
C VAL A 132 -13.70 -18.65 9.58
N GLU A 133 -12.77 -19.46 9.12
CA GLU A 133 -12.15 -20.53 9.90
C GLU A 133 -10.82 -20.07 10.52
N GLN A 134 -10.38 -20.76 11.58
CA GLN A 134 -9.08 -20.49 12.22
C GLN A 134 -7.90 -20.62 11.24
N SER A 135 -7.98 -21.59 10.31
CA SER A 135 -6.99 -21.84 9.27
C SER A 135 -6.86 -20.68 8.28
N ASP A 136 -7.97 -20.03 7.93
CA ASP A 136 -8.02 -18.92 6.98
C ASP A 136 -7.20 -17.72 7.48
N VAL A 137 -7.28 -17.43 8.78
CA VAL A 137 -6.65 -16.27 9.42
C VAL A 137 -5.39 -16.60 10.21
N ALA A 138 -4.94 -17.85 10.20
CA ALA A 138 -3.80 -18.30 10.99
C ALA A 138 -2.53 -17.46 10.76
N HIS A 139 -2.25 -17.13 9.50
CA HIS A 139 -1.09 -16.31 9.12
C HIS A 139 -1.17 -14.86 9.62
N LEU A 140 -2.38 -14.31 9.79
CA LEU A 140 -2.59 -12.97 10.35
C LEU A 140 -2.37 -12.97 11.87
N LEU A 141 -2.79 -14.04 12.53
CA LEU A 141 -2.71 -14.20 13.99
C LEU A 141 -1.30 -14.58 14.47
N ASP A 142 -0.52 -15.31 13.67
CA ASP A 142 0.87 -15.71 13.96
C ASP A 142 1.84 -14.53 14.10
N ARG A 143 1.56 -13.42 13.41
CA ARG A 143 2.38 -12.19 13.46
C ARG A 143 2.57 -11.74 14.91
N LYS A 144 3.78 -11.43 15.36
CA LYS A 144 3.98 -10.86 16.72
C LYS A 144 3.33 -9.48 16.86
N ALA A 145 2.69 -9.20 17.99
CA ALA A 145 2.21 -7.87 18.34
C ALA A 145 3.17 -7.26 19.37
N TYR A 146 3.59 -6.02 19.15
CA TYR A 146 4.54 -5.32 20.01
C TYR A 146 3.91 -4.19 20.81
N ASN A 147 2.64 -3.87 20.53
CA ASN A 147 1.91 -2.81 21.20
C ASN A 147 0.40 -3.06 21.19
N GLU A 148 -0.33 -2.31 22.01
CA GLU A 148 -1.79 -2.42 22.18
C GLU A 148 -2.58 -2.19 20.90
N ARG A 149 -2.04 -1.39 19.97
CA ARG A 149 -2.69 -1.10 18.69
C ARG A 149 -2.65 -2.31 17.75
N GLU A 150 -1.53 -3.03 17.75
CA GLU A 150 -1.38 -4.29 17.02
C GLU A 150 -2.21 -5.42 17.65
N GLU A 151 -2.28 -5.48 18.98
CA GLU A 151 -3.19 -6.36 19.73
C GLU A 151 -4.66 -6.11 19.35
N ALA A 152 -5.09 -4.84 19.33
CA ALA A 152 -6.46 -4.48 18.96
C ALA A 152 -6.81 -4.93 17.52
N ALA A 153 -5.89 -4.74 16.57
CA ALA A 153 -6.08 -5.22 15.19
C ALA A 153 -6.22 -6.75 15.13
N LYS A 154 -5.41 -7.49 15.89
CA LYS A 154 -5.56 -8.96 16.00
C LYS A 154 -6.88 -9.38 16.63
N ASN A 155 -7.33 -8.66 17.66
CA ASN A 155 -8.57 -8.98 18.35
C ASN A 155 -9.78 -8.88 17.42
N ILE A 156 -9.80 -7.92 16.48
CA ILE A 156 -10.83 -7.84 15.43
C ILE A 156 -10.85 -9.14 14.62
N ILE A 157 -9.68 -9.60 14.17
CA ILE A 157 -9.53 -10.81 13.35
C ILE A 157 -9.95 -12.07 14.13
N GLN A 158 -9.49 -12.19 15.38
CA GLN A 158 -9.84 -13.30 16.27
C GLN A 158 -11.36 -13.37 16.50
N ASN A 159 -12.00 -12.22 16.68
CA ASN A 159 -13.43 -12.12 16.90
C ASN A 159 -14.28 -12.44 15.66
N SER A 160 -13.69 -12.48 14.46
CA SER A 160 -14.39 -12.85 13.23
C SER A 160 -14.48 -14.37 13.01
N ILE A 161 -13.71 -15.18 13.73
CA ILE A 161 -13.71 -16.65 13.58
C ILE A 161 -15.10 -17.21 13.92
N GLY A 162 -15.59 -18.11 13.07
CA GLY A 162 -16.90 -18.74 13.18
C GLY A 162 -18.07 -17.85 12.74
N LYS A 163 -17.82 -16.60 12.32
CA LYS A 163 -18.84 -15.67 11.83
C LYS A 163 -18.83 -15.60 10.30
N LYS A 164 -19.92 -15.07 9.73
CA LYS A 164 -19.97 -14.71 8.30
C LYS A 164 -18.85 -13.72 8.01
N CYS A 165 -18.16 -13.89 6.88
CA CYS A 165 -17.00 -13.06 6.57
C CYS A 165 -17.40 -11.61 6.31
N ASP A 166 -16.94 -10.72 7.18
CA ASP A 166 -17.05 -9.26 7.05
C ASP A 166 -15.71 -8.57 7.38
N LEU A 167 -14.59 -9.32 7.42
CA LEU A 167 -13.28 -8.86 7.89
C LEU A 167 -12.83 -7.53 7.29
N CYS A 168 -13.08 -7.34 5.98
CA CYS A 168 -12.73 -6.10 5.29
C CYS A 168 -13.48 -4.88 5.83
N VAL A 169 -14.71 -5.06 6.34
CA VAL A 169 -15.53 -4.03 6.97
C VAL A 169 -15.16 -3.87 8.44
N SER A 170 -15.13 -4.97 9.20
CA SER A 170 -14.84 -4.94 10.64
C SER A 170 -13.42 -4.45 10.96
N SER A 171 -12.46 -4.65 10.06
CA SER A 171 -11.09 -4.16 10.20
C SER A 171 -10.86 -2.79 9.58
N CYS A 172 -11.84 -2.20 8.87
CA CYS A 172 -11.63 -0.93 8.19
C CYS A 172 -11.47 0.22 9.19
N PRO A 173 -10.35 0.96 9.18
CA PRO A 173 -10.16 2.11 10.07
C PRO A 173 -10.95 3.35 9.63
N VAL A 174 -11.61 3.32 8.46
CA VAL A 174 -12.35 4.46 7.91
C VAL A 174 -13.85 4.16 7.92
N SER A 175 -14.58 4.87 8.77
CA SER A 175 -16.02 4.71 8.89
C SER A 175 -16.73 4.97 7.55
N GLY A 176 -17.48 3.96 7.08
CA GLY A 176 -18.27 4.06 5.85
C GLY A 176 -17.49 3.89 4.54
N ALA A 177 -16.17 3.65 4.57
CA ALA A 177 -15.37 3.47 3.35
C ALA A 177 -15.63 2.13 2.64
N ILE A 178 -16.13 1.13 3.37
CA ILE A 178 -16.46 -0.17 2.84
C ILE A 178 -17.68 -0.74 3.59
N SER A 179 -18.57 -1.38 2.85
CA SER A 179 -19.75 -2.06 3.38
C SER A 179 -20.00 -3.36 2.63
N ILE A 180 -20.76 -4.28 3.23
CA ILE A 180 -21.27 -5.45 2.52
C ILE A 180 -22.68 -5.12 2.00
N ILE A 181 -22.87 -5.25 0.70
CA ILE A 181 -24.17 -5.10 0.03
C ILE A 181 -24.64 -6.46 -0.49
N ASP A 182 -25.94 -6.62 -0.64
CA ASP A 182 -26.53 -7.76 -1.34
C ASP A 182 -26.76 -7.41 -2.82
N ILE A 183 -26.23 -8.25 -3.71
CA ILE A 183 -26.45 -8.17 -5.15
C ILE A 183 -27.08 -9.49 -5.57
N GLU A 184 -28.40 -9.47 -5.81
CA GLU A 184 -29.16 -10.64 -6.27
C GLU A 184 -29.01 -11.87 -5.35
N GLY A 185 -29.05 -11.66 -4.04
CA GLY A 185 -28.91 -12.71 -3.02
C GLY A 185 -27.45 -13.11 -2.74
N LYS A 186 -26.48 -12.41 -3.31
CA LYS A 186 -25.05 -12.62 -3.06
C LYS A 186 -24.42 -11.40 -2.41
N SER A 187 -23.79 -11.61 -1.25
CA SER A 187 -23.07 -10.55 -0.55
C SER A 187 -21.78 -10.15 -1.28
N ALA A 188 -21.51 -8.85 -1.38
CA ALA A 188 -20.31 -8.31 -2.01
C ALA A 188 -19.82 -7.07 -1.26
N PRO A 189 -18.49 -6.86 -1.14
CA PRO A 189 -17.95 -5.62 -0.63
C PRO A 189 -18.19 -4.48 -1.64
N LYS A 190 -18.76 -3.38 -1.16
CA LYS A 190 -18.87 -2.10 -1.86
C LYS A 190 -17.89 -1.12 -1.24
N ILE A 191 -17.05 -0.53 -2.07
CA ILE A 191 -16.15 0.57 -1.69
C ILE A 191 -16.90 1.89 -1.88
N ASP A 192 -16.72 2.83 -0.96
CA ASP A 192 -17.35 4.15 -0.99
C ASP A 192 -16.31 5.27 -1.17
N LYS A 193 -16.77 6.50 -1.46
CA LYS A 193 -15.95 7.69 -1.73
C LYS A 193 -15.05 8.09 -0.56
N SER A 194 -15.40 7.69 0.65
CA SER A 194 -14.58 7.93 1.84
C SER A 194 -13.33 7.02 1.92
N CYS A 195 -13.17 6.06 1.01
CA CYS A 195 -11.97 5.22 0.95
C CYS A 195 -10.71 6.05 0.64
N VAL A 196 -9.69 5.89 1.49
CA VAL A 196 -8.41 6.60 1.36
C VAL A 196 -7.27 5.72 0.84
N GLY A 197 -7.56 4.43 0.55
CA GLY A 197 -6.58 3.49 0.03
C GLY A 197 -5.57 2.98 1.07
N CYS A 198 -5.94 2.90 2.35
CA CYS A 198 -4.99 2.56 3.41
C CYS A 198 -4.48 1.11 3.37
N GLY A 199 -5.19 0.18 2.72
CA GLY A 199 -4.71 -1.19 2.51
C GLY A 199 -5.11 -2.23 3.56
N VAL A 200 -5.71 -1.84 4.69
CA VAL A 200 -6.09 -2.80 5.75
C VAL A 200 -7.06 -3.87 5.24
N CYS A 201 -8.00 -3.50 4.38
CA CYS A 201 -8.94 -4.45 3.77
C CYS A 201 -8.26 -5.46 2.83
N SER A 202 -7.14 -5.10 2.19
CA SER A 202 -6.35 -6.02 1.37
C SER A 202 -5.51 -6.95 2.26
N GLU A 203 -4.91 -6.42 3.34
CA GLU A 203 -4.14 -7.21 4.32
C GLU A 203 -4.98 -8.32 4.94
N VAL A 204 -6.18 -8.00 5.44
CA VAL A 204 -7.02 -8.99 6.15
C VAL A 204 -7.76 -9.94 5.21
N CYS A 205 -7.78 -9.67 3.90
CA CYS A 205 -8.48 -10.50 2.93
C CYS A 205 -7.65 -11.71 2.53
N PHE A 206 -7.70 -12.77 3.33
CA PHE A 206 -7.03 -14.04 3.05
C PHE A 206 -7.44 -14.67 1.70
N ALA A 207 -8.64 -14.37 1.20
CA ALA A 207 -9.15 -14.83 -0.09
C ALA A 207 -8.68 -13.98 -1.29
N LYS A 208 -7.91 -12.91 -1.07
CA LYS A 208 -7.35 -12.01 -2.09
C LYS A 208 -8.40 -11.44 -3.05
N VAL A 209 -9.52 -11.00 -2.49
CA VAL A 209 -10.65 -10.41 -3.23
C VAL A 209 -10.45 -8.92 -3.46
N ILE A 210 -9.73 -8.25 -2.55
CA ILE A 210 -9.54 -6.80 -2.52
C ILE A 210 -8.07 -6.48 -2.72
N ASP A 211 -7.80 -5.58 -3.65
CA ASP A 211 -6.48 -4.98 -3.90
C ASP A 211 -6.56 -3.46 -3.74
N ILE A 212 -5.43 -2.76 -3.74
CA ILE A 212 -5.38 -1.29 -3.68
C ILE A 212 -4.81 -0.76 -4.99
N ALA A 213 -5.54 0.14 -5.65
CA ALA A 213 -5.06 0.93 -6.77
C ALA A 213 -4.25 2.13 -6.24
N PRO A 214 -2.91 2.11 -6.31
CA PRO A 214 -2.08 3.14 -5.65
C PRO A 214 -2.16 4.48 -6.38
N GLY A 215 -2.29 5.57 -5.61
CA GLY A 215 -2.31 6.94 -6.14
C GLY A 215 -3.53 7.28 -7.02
N ARG A 216 -4.54 6.40 -7.10
CA ARG A 216 -5.78 6.62 -7.84
C ARG A 216 -6.88 7.21 -6.96
N THR A 217 -7.73 8.03 -7.55
CA THR A 217 -8.94 8.53 -6.86
C THR A 217 -10.11 7.59 -7.05
N TYR A 218 -11.15 7.75 -6.22
CA TYR A 218 -12.37 6.97 -6.35
C TYR A 218 -13.05 7.17 -7.72
N GLU A 219 -13.11 8.42 -8.19
CA GLU A 219 -13.73 8.80 -9.46
C GLU A 219 -13.00 8.18 -10.67
N GLU A 220 -11.67 8.10 -10.62
CA GLU A 220 -10.87 7.48 -11.68
C GLU A 220 -11.19 5.99 -11.87
N ILE A 221 -11.54 5.30 -10.78
CA ILE A 221 -11.79 3.85 -10.78
C ILE A 221 -13.27 3.54 -10.99
N TYR A 222 -14.16 4.20 -10.26
CA TYR A 222 -15.58 3.85 -10.19
C TYR A 222 -16.47 4.65 -11.15
N LYS A 223 -15.92 5.63 -11.90
CA LYS A 223 -16.61 6.39 -12.96
C LYS A 223 -18.03 6.84 -12.60
N GLU A 224 -18.19 7.39 -11.41
CA GLU A 224 -19.43 8.08 -11.01
C GLU A 224 -19.51 9.49 -11.56
#